data_AF-A0A0R1W265-F1
#
_entry.id   AF-A0A0R1W265-F1
#
_cell.length_a   1.000
_cell.length_b   1.000
_cell.length_c   1.000
_cell.angle_alpha   90.00
_cell.angle_beta   90.00
_cell.angle_gamma   90.00
#
_symmetry.space_group_name_H-M   'P 1'
#
loop_
_entity.id
_entity.type
_entity.pdbx_description
1 polymer ?
#
loop_
_entity_poly.entity_id
_entity_poly.type
_entity_poly.pdbx_seq_one_letter_code
_entity_poly.pdbx_strand_id
1 'polypeptide(L)'
;MKLKKSRLVRVVDKFYVLVKATIRFWTVLFRYGLVYGWLPAGYYTFAYLMHSGEQGESIKYLIRSHPFRLRQHYLASFTLTFLMVISAVLLKLTSKMVPVQLLILVIAMFASLIVATYLTILAYQLNVNSETTHPYFEALAFGIKHGWVSLSILACLIAVVLVAYLNLILGLIVAPSLFFLVTGKMIDQSIKRNLVRMTD
;
A
#
# COMPACT_ATOMS: atom_id res chain seq x y z
N MET A 1 -36.94 -8.55 -7.73
CA MET A 1 -36.57 -9.99 -7.62
C MET A 1 -35.05 -10.09 -7.57
N LYS A 2 -34.45 -10.28 -6.38
CA LYS A 2 -32.97 -10.38 -6.23
C LYS A 2 -32.53 -11.79 -6.64
N LEU A 3 -32.09 -11.96 -7.89
CA LEU A 3 -31.48 -13.21 -8.36
C LEU A 3 -30.32 -13.59 -7.43
N LYS A 4 -30.42 -14.74 -6.79
CA LYS A 4 -29.41 -15.31 -5.87
C LYS A 4 -28.15 -15.60 -6.69
N LYS A 5 -27.25 -14.62 -6.84
CA LYS A 5 -25.98 -14.78 -7.56
C LYS A 5 -25.27 -16.03 -7.06
N SER A 6 -24.96 -16.95 -7.98
CA SER A 6 -24.21 -18.18 -7.69
C SER A 6 -22.90 -17.86 -6.97
N ARG A 7 -22.48 -18.72 -6.04
CA ARG A 7 -21.22 -18.55 -5.28
C ARG A 7 -20.03 -18.33 -6.23
N LEU A 8 -20.05 -19.00 -7.38
CA LEU A 8 -19.01 -18.88 -8.40
C LEU A 8 -18.96 -17.47 -9.02
N VAL A 9 -20.12 -16.91 -9.35
CA VAL A 9 -20.23 -15.53 -9.88
C VAL A 9 -19.69 -14.52 -8.87
N ARG A 10 -19.94 -14.73 -7.57
CA ARG A 10 -19.40 -13.84 -6.52
C ARG A 10 -17.87 -13.92 -6.40
N VAL A 11 -17.28 -15.10 -6.60
CA VAL A 11 -15.82 -15.27 -6.58
C VAL A 11 -15.19 -14.59 -7.79
N VAL A 12 -15.78 -14.78 -8.98
CA VAL A 12 -15.32 -14.13 -10.21
C VAL A 12 -15.43 -12.61 -10.11
N ASP A 13 -16.54 -12.08 -9.59
CA ASP A 13 -16.73 -10.64 -9.37
C ASP A 13 -15.64 -10.08 -8.44
N LYS A 14 -15.31 -10.78 -7.36
CA LYS A 14 -14.24 -10.37 -6.43
C LYS A 14 -12.86 -10.39 -7.08
N PHE A 15 -12.56 -11.44 -7.85
CA PHE A 15 -11.30 -11.54 -8.57
C PHE A 15 -11.16 -10.39 -9.58
N TYR A 16 -12.24 -10.06 -10.28
CA TYR A 16 -12.27 -8.96 -11.23
C TYR A 16 -12.04 -7.60 -10.57
N VAL A 17 -12.61 -7.36 -9.38
CA VAL A 17 -12.33 -6.15 -8.58
C VAL A 17 -10.86 -6.07 -8.17
N LEU A 18 -10.25 -7.18 -7.74
CA LEU A 18 -8.83 -7.23 -7.39
C LEU A 18 -7.95 -6.88 -8.59
N VAL A 19 -8.18 -7.51 -9.74
CA VAL A 19 -7.42 -7.22 -10.97
C VAL A 19 -7.58 -5.74 -11.37
N LYS A 20 -8.80 -5.19 -11.32
CA LYS A 20 -9.03 -3.76 -11.59
C LYS A 20 -8.31 -2.85 -10.61
N ALA A 21 -8.29 -3.19 -9.31
CA ALA A 21 -7.59 -2.42 -8.30
C ALA A 21 -6.08 -2.41 -8.58
N THR A 22 -5.51 -3.54 -8.97
CA THR A 22 -4.09 -3.61 -9.35
C THR A 22 -3.79 -2.82 -10.62
N ILE A 23 -4.62 -2.92 -11.66
CA ILE A 23 -4.45 -2.10 -12.87
C ILE A 23 -4.49 -0.60 -12.52
N ARG A 24 -5.39 -0.20 -11.61
CA ARG A 24 -5.46 1.19 -11.10
C ARG A 24 -4.19 1.58 -10.36
N PHE A 25 -3.70 0.73 -9.47
CA PHE A 25 -2.43 0.94 -8.76
C PHE A 25 -1.30 1.26 -9.73
N TRP A 26 -1.06 0.40 -10.72
CA TRP A 26 -0.01 0.60 -11.72
C TRP A 26 -0.25 1.85 -12.58
N THR A 27 -1.49 2.08 -13.03
CA THR A 27 -1.83 3.24 -13.85
C THR A 27 -1.53 4.55 -13.11
N VAL A 28 -1.89 4.63 -11.83
CA VAL A 28 -1.60 5.79 -10.99
C VAL A 28 -0.09 5.91 -10.76
N LEU A 29 0.58 4.81 -10.41
CA LEU A 29 2.02 4.80 -10.16
C LEU A 29 2.81 5.32 -11.38
N PHE A 30 2.47 4.88 -12.59
CA PHE A 30 3.10 5.35 -13.81
C PHE A 30 2.73 6.81 -14.15
N ARG A 31 1.48 7.21 -13.91
CA ARG A 31 1.03 8.59 -14.17
C ARG A 31 1.72 9.63 -13.30
N TYR A 32 1.95 9.33 -12.03
CA TYR A 32 2.64 10.21 -11.09
C TYR A 32 4.17 9.97 -11.05
N GLY A 33 4.66 9.03 -11.87
CA GLY A 33 6.06 8.62 -11.94
C GLY A 33 6.45 7.66 -10.81
N LEU A 34 7.35 6.71 -11.10
CA LEU A 34 7.80 5.70 -10.13
C LEU A 34 8.41 6.30 -8.86
N VAL A 35 8.93 7.53 -8.92
CA VAL A 35 9.58 8.21 -7.80
C VAL A 35 8.57 8.80 -6.81
N TYR A 36 7.48 9.39 -7.30
CA TYR A 36 6.51 10.13 -6.48
C TYR A 36 5.14 9.44 -6.39
N GLY A 37 4.95 8.37 -7.16
CA GLY A 37 3.65 7.73 -7.37
C GLY A 37 3.22 6.72 -6.32
N TRP A 38 4.10 6.30 -5.39
CA TRP A 38 3.78 5.24 -4.42
C TRP A 38 2.62 5.59 -3.49
N LEU A 39 2.66 6.76 -2.86
CA LEU A 39 1.59 7.21 -1.98
C LEU A 39 0.27 7.45 -2.72
N PRO A 40 0.20 8.19 -3.85
CA PRO A 40 -1.06 8.34 -4.57
C PRO A 40 -1.58 7.00 -5.08
N ALA A 41 -0.71 6.09 -5.55
CA ALA A 41 -1.13 4.75 -5.95
C ALA A 41 -1.77 3.97 -4.79
N GLY A 42 -1.19 4.02 -3.59
CA GLY A 42 -1.79 3.43 -2.39
C GLY A 42 -3.13 4.07 -2.03
N TYR A 43 -3.19 5.40 -1.99
CA TYR A 43 -4.41 6.16 -1.66
C TYR A 43 -5.58 5.81 -2.60
N TYR A 44 -5.38 5.89 -3.91
CA TYR A 44 -6.43 5.59 -4.89
C TYR A 44 -6.83 4.11 -4.90
N THR A 45 -5.89 3.21 -4.55
CA THR A 45 -6.19 1.78 -4.43
C THR A 45 -7.05 1.49 -3.20
N PHE A 46 -6.73 2.10 -2.06
CA PHE A 46 -7.58 2.04 -0.87
C PHE A 46 -8.97 2.61 -1.14
N ALA A 47 -9.05 3.81 -1.74
CA ALA A 47 -10.32 4.44 -2.08
C ALA A 47 -11.21 3.51 -2.91
N TYR A 48 -10.63 2.88 -3.94
CA TYR A 48 -11.36 1.96 -4.81
C TYR A 48 -11.82 0.68 -4.10
N LEU A 49 -10.96 0.08 -3.27
CA LEU A 49 -11.26 -1.16 -2.56
C LEU A 49 -12.26 -0.96 -1.41
N MET A 50 -12.20 0.18 -0.73
CA MET A 50 -13.08 0.52 0.40
C MET A 50 -14.48 0.94 -0.05
N HIS A 51 -14.57 1.74 -1.12
CA HIS A 51 -15.84 2.24 -1.67
C HIS A 51 -16.48 1.25 -2.66
N SER A 52 -16.02 0.00 -2.62
CA SER A 52 -16.70 -1.17 -3.19
C SER A 52 -17.05 -1.09 -4.69
N GLY A 53 -16.23 -0.50 -5.57
CA GLY A 53 -16.35 -0.71 -7.03
C GLY A 53 -17.74 -0.50 -7.68
N GLU A 54 -18.70 0.10 -6.96
CA GLU A 54 -20.12 0.18 -7.33
C GLU A 54 -20.41 1.33 -8.29
N GLN A 55 -19.51 2.31 -8.32
CA GLN A 55 -19.53 3.35 -9.32
C GLN A 55 -18.41 3.05 -10.31
N GLY A 56 -18.78 2.85 -11.57
CA GLY A 56 -17.88 2.83 -12.73
C GLY A 56 -17.20 4.19 -12.97
N GLU A 57 -16.90 4.93 -11.89
CA GLU A 57 -16.20 6.19 -11.94
C GLU A 57 -14.82 5.95 -12.55
N SER A 58 -14.64 6.60 -13.69
CA SER A 58 -13.40 6.62 -14.42
C SER A 58 -12.27 7.10 -13.52
N ILE A 59 -11.09 6.51 -13.65
CA ILE A 59 -9.86 6.90 -12.95
C ILE A 59 -9.63 8.42 -13.04
N LYS A 60 -10.07 9.04 -14.14
CA LYS A 60 -10.01 10.49 -14.35
C LYS A 60 -10.86 11.28 -13.34
N TYR A 61 -12.03 10.79 -12.94
CA TYR A 61 -12.93 11.49 -12.03
C TYR A 61 -12.39 11.48 -10.59
N LEU A 62 -11.96 10.32 -10.07
CA LEU A 62 -11.34 10.23 -8.74
C LEU A 62 -10.05 11.06 -8.64
N ILE A 63 -9.24 11.07 -9.71
CA ILE A 63 -8.02 11.87 -9.76
C ILE A 63 -8.33 13.37 -9.83
N ARG A 64 -9.41 13.76 -10.52
CA ARG A 64 -9.80 15.16 -10.71
C ARG A 64 -10.57 15.72 -9.52
N SER A 65 -11.19 14.89 -8.69
CA SER A 65 -11.89 15.32 -7.47
C SER A 65 -10.96 15.51 -6.27
N HIS A 66 -9.81 14.80 -6.23
CA HIS A 66 -8.81 14.92 -5.14
C HIS A 66 -7.40 15.35 -5.62
N PRO A 67 -7.24 16.38 -6.48
CA PRO A 67 -5.96 16.66 -7.14
C PRO A 67 -4.92 17.36 -6.26
N PHE A 68 -5.30 17.92 -5.10
CA PHE A 68 -4.53 19.03 -4.51
C PHE A 68 -3.72 18.73 -3.23
N ARG A 69 -4.01 17.67 -2.46
CA ARG A 69 -3.30 17.41 -1.18
C ARG A 69 -2.12 16.44 -1.26
N LEU A 70 -2.02 15.62 -2.31
CA LEU A 70 -0.95 14.60 -2.44
C LEU A 70 0.43 15.19 -2.80
N ARG A 71 0.48 16.40 -3.38
CA ARG A 71 1.74 17.04 -3.80
C ARG A 71 2.68 17.34 -2.64
N GLN A 72 2.14 17.62 -1.46
CA GLN A 72 2.90 17.84 -0.22
C GLN A 72 3.52 16.55 0.33
N HIS A 73 3.14 15.39 -0.20
CA HIS A 73 3.55 14.07 0.28
C HIS A 73 4.50 13.31 -0.65
N TYR A 74 5.05 14.00 -1.65
CA TYR A 74 6.03 13.43 -2.57
C TYR A 74 7.35 13.04 -1.91
N LEU A 75 7.74 13.71 -0.84
CA LEU A 75 8.99 13.40 -0.11
C LEU A 75 8.99 11.96 0.41
N ALA A 76 7.88 11.48 0.98
CA ALA A 76 7.82 10.13 1.53
C ALA A 76 7.92 9.06 0.42
N SER A 77 7.28 9.29 -0.74
CA SER A 77 7.41 8.40 -1.91
C SER A 77 8.82 8.43 -2.50
N PHE A 78 9.46 9.60 -2.50
CA PHE A 78 10.85 9.77 -2.93
C PHE A 78 11.80 8.98 -2.02
N THR A 79 11.66 9.08 -0.69
CA THR A 79 12.49 8.34 0.26
C THR A 79 12.40 6.83 0.02
N LEU A 80 11.19 6.30 -0.19
CA LEU A 80 11.01 4.88 -0.50
C LEU A 80 11.73 4.49 -1.80
N THR A 81 11.53 5.26 -2.87
CA THR A 81 12.13 4.96 -4.18
C THR A 81 13.65 5.05 -4.12
N PHE A 82 14.19 6.05 -3.42
CA PHE A 82 15.61 6.23 -3.23
C PHE A 82 16.24 5.04 -2.49
N LEU A 83 15.63 4.58 -1.40
CA LEU A 83 16.08 3.39 -0.66
C LEU A 83 16.01 2.11 -1.51
N MET A 84 14.97 1.95 -2.33
CA MET A 84 14.87 0.82 -3.26
C MET A 84 15.97 0.86 -4.33
N VAL A 85 16.25 2.03 -4.91
CA VAL A 85 17.30 2.18 -5.92
C VAL A 85 18.67 1.89 -5.32
N ILE A 86 18.98 2.44 -4.13
CA ILE A 86 20.22 2.11 -3.42
C ILE A 86 20.33 0.60 -3.19
N SER A 87 19.27 -0.03 -2.68
CA SER A 87 19.26 -1.46 -2.43
C SER A 87 19.50 -2.27 -3.71
N ALA A 88 18.87 -1.88 -4.83
CA ALA A 88 19.06 -2.53 -6.12
C ALA A 88 20.48 -2.37 -6.69
N VAL A 89 21.06 -1.17 -6.57
CA VAL A 89 22.43 -0.89 -7.00
C VAL A 89 23.42 -1.71 -6.17
N LEU A 90 23.25 -1.73 -4.85
CA LEU A 90 24.06 -2.54 -3.94
C LEU A 90 23.91 -4.04 -4.23
N LEU A 91 22.69 -4.53 -4.50
CA LEU A 91 22.47 -5.91 -4.91
C LEU A 91 23.23 -6.27 -6.19
N LYS A 92 23.26 -5.39 -7.20
CA LYS A 92 24.01 -5.66 -8.44
C LYS A 92 25.53 -5.71 -8.21
N LEU A 93 26.03 -5.01 -7.20
CA LEU A 93 27.45 -4.96 -6.84
C LEU A 93 27.90 -6.11 -5.93
N THR A 94 26.99 -7.01 -5.51
CA THR A 94 27.25 -8.11 -4.55
C THR A 94 28.38 -9.06 -4.92
N SER A 95 28.73 -9.22 -6.19
CA SER A 95 29.81 -10.13 -6.63
C SER A 95 31.20 -9.81 -6.04
N LYS A 96 31.40 -8.60 -5.49
CA LYS A 96 32.68 -8.17 -4.88
C LYS A 96 32.47 -7.41 -3.55
N MET A 97 31.41 -7.72 -2.81
CA MET A 97 31.07 -6.93 -1.64
C MET A 97 31.94 -7.21 -0.41
N VAL A 98 32.48 -6.13 0.16
CA VAL A 98 33.11 -6.11 1.49
C VAL A 98 32.00 -6.26 2.56
N PRO A 99 32.24 -6.90 3.73
CA PRO A 99 31.21 -7.09 4.76
C PRO A 99 30.41 -5.83 5.14
N VAL A 100 31.07 -4.66 5.12
CA VAL A 100 30.43 -3.36 5.37
C VAL A 100 29.34 -3.04 4.33
N GLN A 101 29.57 -3.37 3.07
CA GLN A 101 28.60 -3.12 1.99
C GLN A 101 27.38 -4.05 2.11
N LEU A 102 27.59 -5.29 2.57
CA LEU A 102 26.50 -6.22 2.86
C LEU A 102 25.64 -5.72 4.03
N LEU A 103 26.27 -5.19 5.09
CA LEU A 103 25.55 -4.57 6.21
C LEU A 103 24.71 -3.37 5.73
N ILE A 104 25.28 -2.49 4.91
CA ILE A 104 24.57 -1.34 4.34
C ILE A 104 23.37 -1.80 3.50
N LEU A 105 23.53 -2.86 2.69
CA LEU A 105 22.45 -3.42 1.90
C LEU A 105 21.30 -3.91 2.78
N VAL A 106 21.59 -4.69 3.82
CA VAL A 106 20.57 -5.20 4.75
C VAL A 106 19.83 -4.06 5.43
N ILE A 107 20.54 -3.03 5.88
CA ILE A 107 19.94 -1.83 6.49
C ILE A 107 19.05 -1.10 5.48
N ALA A 108 19.51 -0.91 4.23
CA ALA A 108 18.74 -0.22 3.20
C ALA A 108 17.46 -0.99 2.83
N MET A 109 17.53 -2.32 2.70
CA MET A 109 16.37 -3.17 2.45
C MET A 109 15.38 -3.09 3.62
N PHE A 110 15.85 -3.20 4.86
CA PHE A 110 14.99 -3.12 6.03
C PHE A 110 14.33 -1.73 6.17
N ALA A 111 15.10 -0.65 5.96
CA ALA A 111 14.59 0.71 5.94
C ALA A 111 13.52 0.90 4.85
N SER A 112 13.72 0.35 3.64
CA SER A 112 12.74 0.43 2.57
C SER A 112 11.40 -0.21 2.94
N LEU A 113 11.44 -1.35 3.65
CA LEU A 113 10.24 -2.05 4.12
C LEU A 113 9.51 -1.27 5.23
N ILE A 114 10.26 -0.64 6.14
CA ILE A 114 9.68 0.24 7.17
C ILE A 114 8.99 1.44 6.52
N VAL A 115 9.65 2.10 5.58
CA VAL A 115 9.08 3.26 4.87
C VAL A 115 7.87 2.85 4.04
N ALA A 116 7.87 1.67 3.41
CA ALA A 116 6.72 1.14 2.69
C ALA A 116 5.52 0.86 3.62
N THR A 117 5.79 0.31 4.81
CA THR A 117 4.78 0.11 5.86
C THR A 117 4.17 1.44 6.30
N TYR A 118 5.03 2.43 6.58
CA TYR A 118 4.62 3.79 6.93
C TYR A 118 3.75 4.45 5.86
N LEU A 119 4.17 4.38 4.59
CA LEU A 119 3.41 4.92 3.46
C LEU A 119 2.05 4.25 3.29
N THR A 120 1.95 2.96 3.58
CA THR A 120 0.67 2.22 3.53
C THR A 120 -0.30 2.72 4.59
N ILE A 121 0.17 2.93 5.82
CA ILE A 121 -0.63 3.49 6.92
C ILE A 121 -1.05 4.92 6.58
N LEU A 122 -0.13 5.74 6.09
CA LEU A 122 -0.40 7.12 5.68
C LEU A 122 -1.45 7.18 4.56
N ALA A 123 -1.33 6.32 3.53
CA ALA A 123 -2.29 6.24 2.44
C ALA A 123 -3.70 5.86 2.93
N TYR A 124 -3.78 4.94 3.91
CA TYR A 124 -5.05 4.58 4.53
C TYR A 124 -5.66 5.75 5.32
N GLN A 125 -4.88 6.41 6.18
CA GLN A 125 -5.38 7.52 7.00
C GLN A 125 -5.85 8.70 6.16
N LEU A 126 -5.11 9.03 5.10
CA LEU A 126 -5.54 10.06 4.15
C LEU A 126 -6.86 9.69 3.45
N ASN A 127 -7.13 8.39 3.26
CA ASN A 127 -8.38 7.92 2.67
C ASN A 127 -9.57 7.99 3.63
N VAL A 128 -9.35 7.71 4.92
CA VAL A 128 -10.42 7.67 5.93
C VAL A 128 -10.67 9.05 6.56
N ASN A 129 -9.62 9.79 6.89
CA ASN A 129 -9.69 11.08 7.59
C ASN A 129 -9.01 12.18 6.76
N SER A 130 -9.69 12.65 5.71
CA SER A 130 -9.17 13.66 4.78
C SER A 130 -8.90 15.03 5.41
N GLU A 131 -9.42 15.31 6.61
CA GLU A 131 -9.33 16.61 7.31
C GLU A 131 -8.17 16.70 8.33
N THR A 132 -7.36 15.66 8.47
CA THR A 132 -6.26 15.62 9.45
C THR A 132 -5.20 16.69 9.16
N THR A 133 -4.94 17.55 10.15
CA THR A 133 -3.97 18.66 10.05
C THR A 133 -2.51 18.18 10.00
N HIS A 134 -2.21 17.03 10.64
CA HIS A 134 -0.86 16.47 10.73
C HIS A 134 -0.83 14.95 10.39
N PRO A 135 -1.10 14.58 9.13
CA PRO A 135 -1.26 13.18 8.73
C PRO A 135 0.01 12.34 8.91
N TYR A 136 1.19 12.95 8.81
CA TYR A 136 2.47 12.26 9.00
C TYR A 136 2.69 11.80 10.44
N PHE A 137 2.37 12.68 11.39
CA PHE A 137 2.56 12.40 12.81
C PHE A 137 1.55 11.36 13.28
N GLU A 138 0.30 11.46 12.83
CA GLU A 138 -0.74 10.47 13.13
C GLU A 138 -0.41 9.10 12.54
N ALA A 139 0.16 9.02 11.34
CA ALA A 139 0.56 7.74 10.74
C ALA A 139 1.70 7.10 11.54
N LEU A 140 2.65 7.91 12.02
CA LEU A 140 3.77 7.46 12.82
C LEU A 140 3.31 7.02 14.22
N ALA A 141 2.49 7.85 14.87
CA ALA A 141 1.88 7.55 16.17
C ALA A 141 1.02 6.28 16.09
N PHE A 142 0.27 6.09 15.00
CA PHE A 142 -0.49 4.86 14.76
C PHE A 142 0.43 3.65 14.63
N GLY A 143 1.51 3.76 13.85
CA GLY A 143 2.49 2.69 13.69
C GLY A 143 3.12 2.24 15.01
N ILE A 144 3.39 3.18 15.91
CA ILE A 144 3.93 2.92 17.25
C ILE A 144 2.86 2.33 18.18
N LYS A 145 1.69 2.98 18.25
CA LYS A 145 0.59 2.57 19.14
C LYS A 145 0.02 1.20 18.76
N HIS A 146 0.04 0.87 17.48
CA HIS A 146 -0.44 -0.41 16.94
C HIS A 146 0.71 -1.23 16.33
N GLY A 147 1.79 -1.41 17.09
CA GLY A 147 2.99 -2.14 16.66
C GLY A 147 2.68 -3.52 16.05
N TRP A 148 1.74 -4.27 16.60
CA TRP A 148 1.31 -5.57 16.04
C TRP A 148 0.71 -5.48 14.64
N VAL A 149 -0.05 -4.41 14.35
CA VAL A 149 -0.63 -4.16 13.02
C VAL A 149 0.48 -3.78 12.06
N SER A 150 1.38 -2.87 12.47
CA SER A 150 2.54 -2.47 11.67
C SER A 150 3.42 -3.68 11.31
N LEU A 151 3.70 -4.55 12.28
CA LEU A 151 4.48 -5.77 12.07
C LEU A 151 3.76 -6.76 11.13
N SER A 152 2.44 -6.82 11.19
CA SER A 152 1.66 -7.65 10.26
C SER A 152 1.63 -7.09 8.84
N ILE A 153 1.57 -5.76 8.67
CA ILE A 153 1.70 -5.10 7.37
C ILE A 153 3.08 -5.39 6.79
N LEU A 154 4.14 -5.29 7.60
CA LEU A 154 5.50 -5.63 7.23
C LEU A 154 5.61 -7.10 6.77
N ALA A 155 5.02 -8.03 7.51
CA ALA A 155 4.97 -9.44 7.12
C ALA A 155 4.21 -9.65 5.79
N CYS A 156 3.12 -8.90 5.56
CA CYS A 156 2.41 -8.93 4.28
C CYS A 156 3.28 -8.40 3.12
N LEU A 157 4.06 -7.34 3.33
CA LEU A 157 4.99 -6.83 2.32
C LEU A 157 6.06 -7.88 1.95
N ILE A 158 6.64 -8.55 2.95
CA ILE A 158 7.61 -9.63 2.73
C ILE A 158 6.97 -10.76 1.92
N ALA A 159 5.74 -11.16 2.27
CA ALA A 159 5.00 -12.18 1.53
C ALA A 159 4.73 -11.76 0.07
N VAL A 160 4.37 -10.49 -0.17
CA VAL A 160 4.20 -9.94 -1.53
C VAL A 160 5.50 -10.03 -2.34
N VAL A 161 6.63 -9.66 -1.74
CA VAL A 161 7.95 -9.75 -2.39
C VAL A 161 8.29 -11.21 -2.71
N LEU A 162 8.04 -12.14 -1.78
CA LEU A 162 8.26 -13.58 -1.99
C LEU A 162 7.39 -14.13 -3.12
N VAL A 163 6.10 -13.75 -3.17
CA VAL A 163 5.20 -14.16 -4.25
C VAL A 163 5.66 -13.61 -5.60
N ALA A 164 6.10 -12.35 -5.65
CA ALA A 164 6.65 -11.76 -6.87
C ALA A 164 7.96 -12.45 -7.32
N TYR A 165 8.77 -12.92 -6.38
CA TYR A 165 9.97 -13.71 -6.67
C TYR A 165 9.63 -15.10 -7.25
N LEU A 166 8.63 -15.79 -6.70
CA LEU A 166 8.21 -17.11 -7.18
C LEU A 166 7.45 -17.04 -8.51
N ASN A 167 6.60 -16.03 -8.69
CA ASN A 167 5.83 -15.83 -9.91
C ASN A 167 5.57 -14.34 -10.14
N LEU A 168 6.36 -13.74 -11.03
CA LEU A 168 6.31 -12.32 -11.33
C LEU A 168 4.92 -11.87 -11.81
N ILE A 169 4.23 -12.68 -12.61
CA ILE A 169 2.92 -12.33 -13.16
C ILE A 169 1.88 -12.27 -12.02
N LEU A 170 1.84 -13.27 -11.13
CA LEU A 170 0.96 -13.25 -9.98
C LEU A 170 1.30 -12.12 -9.01
N GLY A 171 2.60 -11.89 -8.79
CA GLY A 171 3.11 -10.78 -7.99
C GLY A 171 2.71 -9.41 -8.51
N LEU A 172 2.74 -9.21 -9.83
CA LEU A 172 2.39 -7.91 -10.44
C LEU A 172 0.88 -7.71 -10.57
N ILE A 173 0.09 -8.75 -10.85
CA ILE A 173 -1.35 -8.62 -11.15
C ILE A 173 -2.23 -8.73 -9.90
N VAL A 174 -1.88 -9.58 -8.94
CA VAL A 174 -2.77 -9.92 -7.83
C VAL A 174 -2.26 -9.35 -6.51
N ALA A 175 -0.94 -9.38 -6.27
CA ALA A 175 -0.38 -9.05 -4.97
C ALA A 175 -0.65 -7.60 -4.49
N PRO A 176 -0.61 -6.54 -5.33
CA PRO A 176 -0.87 -5.18 -4.86
C PRO A 176 -2.29 -5.02 -4.30
N SER A 177 -3.30 -5.45 -5.05
CA SER A 177 -4.70 -5.36 -4.60
C SER A 177 -4.99 -6.19 -3.36
N LEU A 178 -4.45 -7.42 -3.28
CA LEU A 178 -4.59 -8.26 -2.09
C LEU A 178 -3.92 -7.62 -0.87
N PHE A 179 -2.72 -7.06 -1.05
CA PHE A 179 -2.00 -6.35 -0.01
C PHE A 179 -2.83 -5.19 0.56
N PHE A 180 -3.34 -4.30 -0.29
CA PHE A 180 -4.16 -3.16 0.15
C PHE A 180 -5.49 -3.61 0.78
N LEU A 181 -6.11 -4.67 0.27
CA LEU A 181 -7.33 -5.22 0.85
C LEU A 181 -7.10 -5.78 2.26
N VAL A 182 -6.04 -6.58 2.44
CA VAL A 182 -5.71 -7.19 3.72
C VAL A 182 -5.32 -6.12 4.72
N THR A 183 -4.37 -5.25 4.37
CA THR A 183 -3.89 -4.19 5.27
C THR A 183 -4.99 -3.22 5.67
N GLY A 184 -5.87 -2.84 4.75
CA GLY A 184 -7.04 -2.01 5.05
C GLY A 184 -7.97 -2.64 6.09
N LYS A 185 -8.24 -3.94 5.97
CA LYS A 185 -9.04 -4.68 6.97
C LYS A 185 -8.34 -4.79 8.32
N MET A 186 -7.03 -4.99 8.34
CA MET A 186 -6.27 -5.09 9.58
C MET A 186 -6.28 -3.77 10.37
N ILE A 187 -6.11 -2.65 9.66
CA ILE A 187 -6.17 -1.32 10.25
C ILE A 187 -7.58 -1.02 10.79
N ASP A 188 -8.63 -1.25 9.99
CA ASP A 188 -10.03 -1.03 10.40
C ASP A 188 -10.40 -1.86 11.65
N GLN A 189 -10.03 -3.15 11.68
CA GLN A 189 -10.25 -4.00 12.84
C GLN A 189 -9.51 -3.53 14.09
N SER A 190 -8.29 -2.99 13.93
CA SER A 190 -7.51 -2.46 15.05
C SER A 190 -8.18 -1.24 15.65
N ILE A 191 -8.65 -0.32 14.80
CA ILE A 191 -9.36 0.89 15.24
C ILE A 191 -10.62 0.49 16.00
N LYS A 192 -11.45 -0.41 15.45
CA LYS A 192 -12.67 -0.91 16.10
C LYS A 192 -12.42 -1.54 17.47
N ARG A 193 -11.38 -2.37 17.60
CA ARG A 193 -11.03 -2.99 18.89
C ARG A 193 -10.65 -1.99 19.97
N ASN A 194 -10.03 -0.86 19.60
CA ASN A 194 -9.65 0.16 20.58
C ASN A 194 -10.82 1.05 20.99
N LEU A 195 -11.80 1.29 20.10
CA LEU A 195 -13.01 2.01 20.46
C LEU A 195 -13.84 1.24 21.51
N VAL A 196 -13.97 -0.08 21.36
CA VAL A 196 -14.67 -0.94 22.34
C VAL A 196 -13.99 -0.92 23.71
N ARG A 197 -12.65 -0.93 23.76
CA ARG A 197 -11.90 -0.87 25.03
C ARG A 197 -11.96 0.47 25.76
N MET A 198 -12.46 1.53 25.12
CA MET A 198 -12.62 2.85 25.75
C MET A 198 -14.04 3.07 26.30
N THR A 199 -14.98 2.20 25.95
CA THR A 199 -16.38 2.25 26.43
C THR A 199 -16.67 1.31 27.59
N ASP A 200 -15.71 0.44 27.94
CA ASP A 200 -15.72 -0.45 29.10
C ASP A 200 -14.83 0.12 30.22
#